data_AF-A0A0C3FLM6-F1
#
_entry.id   AF-A0A0C3FLM6-F1
#
_cell.length_a   1.000
_cell.length_b   1.000
_cell.length_c   1.000
_cell.angle_alpha   90.00
_cell.angle_beta   90.00
_cell.angle_gamma   90.00
#
_symmetry.space_group_name_H-M   'P 1'
#
loop_
_entity.id
_entity.type
_entity.pdbx_description
1 polymer ?
#
loop_
_entity_poly.entity_id
_entity_poly.type
_entity_poly.pdbx_seq_one_letter_code
_entity_poly.pdbx_strand_id
1 'polypeptide(L)'
;MTLCHNVQSSCGKLEKSAALILSVLDTARDRGKRSVKWSRAEVNTLRKFLFILSSRNSPRWRRFARYDGEMNEDGDPNIRDQEIERFRTRHGLRNARCAWLFSVQNLLETPHWRIPTNDRILEDDRRKYEEDMRYRQLAIYETPRQEGSKNTGCAPLECEFPLTDSSLGIEEGVNTLLATDGEREQSCFEQKMNLPRPCLSSSHESTSVAHAVPLTKIYAISPNLAILLSRVELTLSDDFNFDSGSSNVSIFADFPRTTTQVTYRPPLSEIALSFCNKDPSSWTPEDIQREFDFRHHQILDGKIVYSRLADAMEIAIHKLSPSSVWALNQVLWQGCK
;
A
#
# COMPACT_ATOMS: atom_id res chain seq x y z
N MET A 1 -28.06 11.97 -4.43
CA MET A 1 -28.42 11.51 -3.07
C MET A 1 -28.12 10.01 -2.89
N THR A 2 -28.69 9.12 -3.70
CA THR A 2 -28.50 7.65 -3.59
C THR A 2 -27.04 7.19 -3.58
N LEU A 3 -26.21 7.71 -4.49
CA LEU A 3 -24.78 7.34 -4.56
C LEU A 3 -24.02 7.66 -3.26
N CYS A 4 -24.25 8.84 -2.67
CA CYS A 4 -23.59 9.25 -1.44
C CYS A 4 -24.00 8.35 -0.26
N HIS A 5 -25.29 8.03 -0.14
CA HIS A 5 -25.79 7.11 0.87
C HIS A 5 -25.20 5.70 0.72
N ASN A 6 -25.10 5.20 -0.53
CA ASN A 6 -24.50 3.89 -0.81
C ASN A 6 -23.02 3.86 -0.42
N VAL A 7 -22.25 4.89 -0.78
CA VAL A 7 -20.84 5.02 -0.38
C VAL A 7 -20.71 5.05 1.14
N GLN A 8 -21.51 5.88 1.83
CA GLN A 8 -21.48 5.96 3.29
C GLN A 8 -21.80 4.62 3.96
N SER A 9 -22.84 3.92 3.49
CA SER A 9 -23.20 2.57 3.96
C SER A 9 -22.07 1.56 3.72
N SER A 10 -21.45 1.57 2.55
CA SER A 10 -20.34 0.67 2.21
C SER A 10 -19.08 0.97 3.03
N CYS A 11 -18.76 2.25 3.28
CA CYS A 11 -17.71 2.65 4.21
C CYS A 11 -17.99 2.16 5.63
N GLY A 12 -19.21 2.35 6.14
CA GLY A 12 -19.57 1.88 7.49
C GLY A 12 -19.45 0.35 7.64
N LYS A 13 -19.77 -0.41 6.59
CA LYS A 13 -19.54 -1.87 6.56
C LYS A 13 -18.04 -2.20 6.60
N LEU A 14 -17.22 -1.50 5.82
CA LEU A 14 -15.78 -1.67 5.79
C LEU A 14 -15.14 -1.34 7.15
N GLU A 15 -15.52 -0.21 7.75
CA GLU A 15 -15.09 0.24 9.07
C GLU A 15 -15.45 -0.79 10.14
N LYS A 16 -16.69 -1.30 10.14
CA LYS A 16 -17.12 -2.34 11.08
C LYS A 16 -16.30 -3.62 10.95
N SER A 17 -16.04 -4.08 9.71
CA SER A 17 -15.22 -5.27 9.48
C SER A 17 -13.76 -5.05 9.88
N ALA A 18 -13.19 -3.88 9.58
CA ALA A 18 -11.83 -3.53 9.99
C ALA A 18 -11.69 -3.46 11.51
N ALA A 19 -12.67 -2.88 12.21
CA ALA A 19 -12.69 -2.83 13.67
C ALA A 19 -12.66 -4.24 14.31
N LEU A 20 -13.39 -5.20 13.73
CA LEU A 20 -13.33 -6.59 14.19
C LEU A 20 -11.92 -7.19 14.01
N ILE A 21 -11.30 -6.98 12.84
CA ILE A 21 -9.94 -7.46 12.56
C ILE A 21 -8.92 -6.84 13.54
N LEU A 22 -9.03 -5.54 13.78
CA LEU A 22 -8.15 -4.82 14.71
C LEU A 22 -8.36 -5.24 16.17
N SER A 23 -9.60 -5.56 16.57
CA SER A 23 -9.87 -6.08 17.93
C SER A 23 -9.19 -7.43 18.20
N VAL A 24 -9.01 -8.25 17.17
CA VAL A 24 -8.23 -9.51 17.27
C VAL A 24 -6.77 -9.19 17.54
N LEU A 25 -6.23 -8.12 16.94
CA LEU A 25 -4.87 -7.67 17.17
C LEU A 25 -4.67 -7.14 18.60
N ASP A 26 -5.58 -6.29 19.09
CA ASP A 26 -5.56 -5.83 20.48
C ASP A 26 -5.62 -7.01 21.47
N THR A 27 -6.53 -7.96 21.23
CA THR A 27 -6.63 -9.18 22.05
C THR A 27 -5.36 -10.02 22.00
N ALA A 28 -4.71 -10.12 20.83
CA ALA A 28 -3.45 -10.85 20.67
C ALA A 28 -2.32 -10.17 21.45
N ARG A 29 -2.21 -8.84 21.32
CA ARG A 29 -1.30 -8.00 22.10
C ARG A 29 -1.53 -8.20 23.60
N ASP A 30 -2.77 -8.09 24.08
CA ASP A 30 -3.11 -8.20 25.51
C ASP A 30 -2.77 -9.57 26.09
N ARG A 31 -2.82 -10.61 25.27
CA ARG A 31 -2.39 -11.97 25.62
C ARG A 31 -0.90 -12.24 25.42
N GLY A 32 -0.11 -11.24 24.99
CA GLY A 32 1.33 -11.38 24.76
C GLY A 32 1.66 -12.30 23.58
N LYS A 33 0.76 -12.43 22.60
CA LYS A 33 1.03 -13.20 21.38
C LYS A 33 2.01 -12.44 20.48
N ARG A 34 2.88 -13.19 19.81
CA ARG A 34 3.87 -12.65 18.86
C ARG A 34 3.43 -12.69 17.40
N SER A 35 2.25 -13.24 17.13
CA SER A 35 1.68 -13.30 15.79
C SER A 35 0.16 -13.34 15.85
N VAL A 36 -0.46 -12.92 14.74
CA VAL A 36 -1.88 -13.08 14.46
C VAL A 36 -2.07 -13.88 13.18
N LYS A 37 -3.12 -14.70 13.17
CA LYS A 37 -3.51 -15.47 11.99
C LYS A 37 -4.79 -14.88 11.43
N TRP A 38 -4.72 -14.36 10.22
CA TRP A 38 -5.85 -13.81 9.48
C TRP A 38 -6.04 -14.57 8.18
N SER A 39 -7.28 -14.67 7.73
CA SER A 39 -7.56 -15.06 6.35
C SER A 39 -7.10 -13.97 5.38
N ARG A 40 -6.85 -14.36 4.12
CA ARG A 40 -6.58 -13.40 3.05
C ARG A 40 -7.74 -12.42 2.86
N ALA A 41 -8.98 -12.87 3.07
CA ALA A 41 -10.16 -11.99 3.04
C ALA A 41 -10.06 -10.87 4.10
N GLU A 42 -9.62 -11.18 5.32
CA GLU A 42 -9.41 -10.20 6.39
C GLU A 42 -8.26 -9.25 6.05
N VAL A 43 -7.12 -9.76 5.58
CA VAL A 43 -5.98 -8.91 5.16
C VAL A 43 -6.37 -7.98 4.02
N ASN A 44 -7.11 -8.47 3.03
CA ASN A 44 -7.64 -7.68 1.92
C ASN A 44 -8.62 -6.59 2.41
N THR A 45 -9.45 -6.92 3.39
CA THR A 45 -10.39 -5.98 4.02
C THR A 45 -9.63 -4.88 4.75
N LEU A 46 -8.63 -5.24 5.55
CA LEU A 46 -7.77 -4.29 6.26
C LEU A 46 -7.02 -3.37 5.30
N ARG A 47 -6.40 -3.92 4.25
CA ARG A 47 -5.72 -3.12 3.19
C ARG A 47 -6.69 -2.13 2.54
N LYS A 48 -7.89 -2.57 2.17
CA LYS A 48 -8.90 -1.67 1.62
C LYS A 48 -9.30 -0.57 2.60
N PHE A 49 -9.47 -0.91 3.88
CA PHE A 49 -9.75 0.06 4.94
C PHE A 49 -8.64 1.10 5.07
N LEU A 50 -7.37 0.70 5.14
CA LEU A 50 -6.23 1.61 5.25
C LEU A 50 -6.13 2.56 4.05
N PHE A 51 -6.41 2.08 2.83
CA PHE A 51 -6.47 2.92 1.64
C PHE A 51 -7.59 3.96 1.68
N ILE A 52 -8.81 3.53 2.05
CA ILE A 52 -9.95 4.46 2.18
C ILE A 52 -9.67 5.49 3.26
N LEU A 53 -9.08 5.08 4.39
CA LEU A 53 -8.74 5.96 5.49
C LEU A 53 -7.76 7.07 5.07
N SER A 54 -6.66 6.72 4.38
CA SER A 54 -5.70 7.71 3.88
C SER A 54 -6.28 8.60 2.78
N SER A 55 -7.10 8.04 1.88
CA SER A 55 -7.73 8.82 0.80
C SER A 55 -8.71 9.88 1.30
N ARG A 56 -9.47 9.62 2.37
CA ARG A 56 -10.47 10.57 2.93
C ARG A 56 -9.84 11.84 3.48
N ASN A 57 -8.67 11.72 4.11
CA ASN A 57 -7.97 12.85 4.74
C ASN A 57 -6.99 13.54 3.77
N SER A 58 -6.79 12.98 2.58
CA SER A 58 -5.87 13.55 1.59
C SER A 58 -6.33 14.93 1.10
N PRO A 59 -5.42 15.87 0.84
CA PRO A 59 -5.72 17.14 0.15
C PRO A 59 -6.44 16.92 -1.19
N ARG A 60 -6.33 15.72 -1.76
CA ARG A 60 -6.98 15.33 -3.01
C ARG A 60 -8.50 15.34 -2.91
N TRP A 61 -9.10 14.84 -1.82
CA TRP A 61 -10.56 14.90 -1.64
C TRP A 61 -11.05 16.36 -1.65
N ARG A 62 -10.33 17.27 -0.99
CA ARG A 62 -10.69 18.69 -0.95
C ARG A 62 -10.76 19.32 -2.33
N ARG A 63 -10.02 18.80 -3.32
CA ARG A 63 -10.11 19.25 -4.72
C ARG A 63 -11.43 18.84 -5.36
N PHE A 64 -11.87 17.61 -5.20
CA PHE A 64 -13.18 17.17 -5.70
C PHE A 64 -14.35 17.93 -5.07
N ALA A 65 -14.18 18.39 -3.83
CA ALA A 65 -15.18 19.21 -3.14
C ALA A 65 -15.23 20.67 -3.63
N ARG A 66 -14.16 21.16 -4.24
CA ARG A 66 -14.00 22.55 -4.75
C ARG A 66 -13.97 22.64 -6.28
N TYR A 67 -14.09 21.50 -6.97
CA TYR A 67 -14.03 21.46 -8.42
C TYR A 67 -15.37 21.90 -8.99
N ASP A 68 -15.44 23.18 -9.34
CA ASP A 68 -16.64 23.81 -9.88
C ASP A 68 -16.65 23.79 -11.43
N GLY A 69 -15.62 23.20 -12.04
CA GLY A 69 -15.49 23.07 -13.49
C GLY A 69 -14.94 24.33 -14.19
N GLU A 70 -14.68 25.39 -13.44
CA GLU A 70 -13.98 26.56 -13.95
C GLU A 70 -12.48 26.22 -14.05
N MET A 71 -11.95 26.25 -15.28
CA MET A 71 -10.50 26.23 -15.47
C MET A 71 -9.91 27.42 -14.72
N ASN A 72 -8.84 27.21 -13.97
CA ASN A 72 -8.10 28.31 -13.36
C ASN A 72 -7.79 29.35 -14.46
N GLU A 73 -7.93 30.64 -14.13
CA GLU A 73 -7.68 31.76 -15.06
C GLU A 73 -6.27 31.71 -15.69
N ASP A 74 -5.34 30.98 -15.08
CA ASP A 74 -3.97 30.76 -15.57
C ASP A 74 -3.85 29.76 -16.74
N GLY A 75 -4.95 29.15 -17.20
CA GLY A 75 -5.00 28.40 -18.46
C GLY A 75 -4.15 27.13 -18.54
N ASP A 76 -3.51 26.70 -17.45
CA ASP A 76 -2.75 25.45 -17.41
C ASP A 76 -3.62 24.31 -16.83
N PRO A 77 -4.18 23.43 -17.67
CA PRO A 77 -5.00 22.33 -17.21
C PRO A 77 -4.11 21.31 -16.49
N ASN A 78 -4.15 21.31 -15.15
CA ASN A 78 -3.51 20.28 -14.34
C ASN A 78 -3.85 18.90 -14.91
N ILE A 79 -2.83 18.10 -15.26
CA ILE A 79 -2.97 16.76 -15.88
C ILE A 79 -4.00 15.90 -15.13
N ARG A 80 -4.10 16.06 -13.80
CA ARG A 80 -5.06 15.33 -12.96
C ARG A 80 -6.49 15.79 -13.12
N ASP A 81 -6.72 17.07 -13.39
CA ASP A 81 -8.07 17.59 -13.67
C ASP A 81 -8.56 17.07 -15.03
N GLN A 82 -7.65 16.86 -15.99
CA GLN A 82 -7.97 16.18 -17.24
C GLN A 82 -8.37 14.72 -17.04
N GLU A 83 -7.69 13.97 -16.15
CA GLU A 83 -8.07 12.60 -15.81
C GLU A 83 -9.51 12.55 -15.27
N ILE A 84 -9.81 13.42 -14.30
CA ILE A 84 -11.14 13.50 -13.66
C ILE A 84 -12.20 13.82 -14.70
N GLU A 85 -11.94 14.78 -15.59
CA GLU A 85 -12.89 15.20 -16.61
C GLU A 85 -13.14 14.13 -17.68
N ARG A 86 -12.08 13.45 -18.14
CA ARG A 86 -12.18 12.29 -19.05
C ARG A 86 -12.98 11.16 -18.40
N PHE A 87 -12.70 10.86 -17.13
CA PHE A 87 -13.39 9.83 -16.37
C PHE A 87 -14.87 10.18 -16.16
N ARG A 88 -15.16 11.44 -15.79
CA ARG A 88 -16.51 11.98 -15.63
C ARG A 88 -17.31 11.83 -16.92
N THR A 89 -16.76 12.28 -18.04
CA THR A 89 -17.41 12.23 -19.35
C THR A 89 -17.64 10.78 -19.80
N ARG A 90 -16.62 9.91 -19.67
CA ARG A 90 -16.70 8.49 -20.05
C ARG A 90 -17.83 7.75 -19.35
N HIS A 91 -18.06 8.03 -18.08
CA HIS A 91 -19.09 7.36 -17.26
C HIS A 91 -20.39 8.17 -17.14
N GLY A 92 -20.55 9.26 -17.90
CA GLY A 92 -21.78 10.06 -17.91
C GLY A 92 -22.10 10.73 -16.57
N LEU A 93 -21.07 11.14 -15.82
CA LEU A 93 -21.21 11.64 -14.45
C LEU A 93 -21.41 13.16 -14.43
N ARG A 94 -22.26 13.64 -13.51
CA ARG A 94 -22.70 15.05 -13.49
C ARG A 94 -21.56 16.04 -13.22
N ASN A 95 -20.66 15.73 -12.30
CA ASN A 95 -19.56 16.60 -11.87
C ASN A 95 -18.42 15.77 -11.25
N ALA A 96 -17.32 16.42 -10.90
CA ALA A 96 -16.15 15.77 -10.30
C ALA A 96 -16.46 15.07 -8.97
N ARG A 97 -17.38 15.61 -8.15
CA ARG A 97 -17.83 14.96 -6.92
C ARG A 97 -18.53 13.63 -7.20
N CYS A 98 -19.35 13.56 -8.24
CA CYS A 98 -19.94 12.31 -8.71
C CYS A 98 -18.87 11.34 -9.24
N ALA A 99 -17.87 11.84 -9.98
CA ALA A 99 -16.72 11.03 -10.42
C ALA A 99 -15.98 10.37 -9.25
N TRP A 100 -15.68 11.14 -8.21
CA TRP A 100 -15.04 10.62 -7.01
C TRP A 100 -15.92 9.61 -6.27
N LEU A 101 -17.18 9.95 -5.97
CA LEU A 101 -18.09 9.03 -5.27
C LEU A 101 -18.31 7.73 -6.05
N PHE A 102 -18.39 7.80 -7.38
CA PHE A 102 -18.50 6.63 -8.24
C PHE A 102 -17.24 5.78 -8.19
N SER A 103 -16.05 6.39 -8.26
CA SER A 103 -14.76 5.71 -8.11
C SER A 103 -14.67 4.99 -6.75
N VAL A 104 -15.00 5.69 -5.66
CA VAL A 104 -14.98 5.13 -4.30
C VAL A 104 -15.97 3.98 -4.14
N GLN A 105 -17.20 4.12 -4.65
CA GLN A 105 -18.18 3.03 -4.61
C GLN A 105 -17.62 1.78 -5.29
N ASN A 106 -17.11 1.93 -6.52
CA ASN A 106 -16.55 0.81 -7.26
C ASN A 106 -15.33 0.22 -6.55
N LEU A 107 -14.46 1.03 -5.94
CA LEU A 107 -13.34 0.54 -5.14
C LEU A 107 -13.80 -0.31 -3.94
N LEU A 108 -14.84 0.15 -3.23
CA LEU A 108 -15.42 -0.57 -2.09
C LEU A 108 -16.02 -1.92 -2.49
N GLU A 109 -16.70 -1.97 -3.63
CA GLU A 109 -17.37 -3.17 -4.15
C GLU A 109 -16.44 -4.14 -4.89
N THR A 110 -15.33 -3.64 -5.46
CA THR A 110 -14.40 -4.44 -6.25
C THR A 110 -13.52 -5.33 -5.37
N PRO A 111 -13.38 -6.63 -5.67
CA PRO A 111 -12.44 -7.48 -4.94
C PRO A 111 -11.00 -6.95 -5.02
N HIS A 112 -10.22 -7.11 -3.95
CA HIS A 112 -8.87 -6.53 -3.81
C HIS A 112 -7.99 -6.68 -5.06
N TRP A 113 -7.95 -7.88 -5.64
CA TRP A 113 -7.10 -8.20 -6.80
C TRP A 113 -7.60 -7.63 -8.14
N ARG A 114 -8.84 -7.12 -8.20
CA ARG A 114 -9.42 -6.51 -9.42
C ARG A 114 -9.40 -4.99 -9.40
N ILE A 115 -9.04 -4.36 -8.28
CA ILE A 115 -9.00 -2.90 -8.18
C ILE A 115 -8.05 -2.28 -9.23
N PRO A 116 -6.81 -2.79 -9.45
CA PRO A 116 -5.89 -2.17 -10.40
C PRO A 116 -6.39 -2.13 -11.85
N THR A 117 -7.30 -3.04 -12.22
CA THR A 117 -7.80 -3.19 -13.59
C THR A 117 -9.24 -2.74 -13.79
N ASN A 118 -9.94 -2.27 -12.75
CA ASN A 118 -11.34 -1.85 -12.86
C ASN A 118 -11.48 -0.41 -13.39
N ASP A 119 -11.82 -0.24 -14.66
CA ASP A 119 -11.98 1.05 -15.35
C ASP A 119 -13.06 2.00 -14.77
N ARG A 120 -13.87 1.52 -13.82
CA ARG A 120 -14.81 2.31 -13.01
C ARG A 120 -14.18 2.95 -11.78
N ILE A 121 -12.87 2.82 -11.62
CA ILE A 121 -12.06 3.47 -10.58
C ILE A 121 -11.07 4.40 -11.29
N LEU A 122 -10.90 5.61 -10.74
CA LEU A 122 -9.93 6.59 -11.25
C LEU A 122 -8.55 5.95 -11.39
N GLU A 123 -7.84 6.24 -12.48
CA GLU A 123 -6.58 5.62 -12.83
C GLU A 123 -5.51 5.85 -11.75
N ASP A 124 -5.40 7.07 -11.23
CA ASP A 124 -4.46 7.37 -10.16
C ASP A 124 -4.84 6.68 -8.84
N ASP A 125 -6.13 6.40 -8.58
CA ASP A 125 -6.54 5.58 -7.43
C ASP A 125 -6.17 4.11 -7.62
N ARG A 126 -6.33 3.57 -8.84
CA ARG A 126 -5.94 2.20 -9.18
C ARG A 126 -4.44 1.98 -9.03
N ARG A 127 -3.64 2.89 -9.60
CA ARG A 127 -2.17 2.84 -9.53
C ARG A 127 -1.69 2.91 -8.09
N LYS A 128 -2.17 3.87 -7.30
CA LYS A 128 -1.81 3.97 -5.87
C LYS A 128 -2.26 2.77 -5.07
N TYR A 129 -3.46 2.26 -5.32
CA TYR A 129 -3.94 1.06 -4.63
C TYR A 129 -3.05 -0.14 -4.94
N GLU A 130 -2.67 -0.33 -6.20
CA GLU A 130 -1.74 -1.37 -6.60
C GLU A 130 -0.38 -1.22 -5.91
N GLU A 131 0.22 -0.04 -6.01
CA GLU A 131 1.51 0.26 -5.38
C GLU A 131 1.49 0.06 -3.86
N ASP A 132 0.45 0.56 -3.18
CA ASP A 132 0.44 0.60 -1.72
C ASP A 132 -0.17 -0.62 -1.07
N MET A 133 -1.23 -1.16 -1.65
CA MET A 133 -2.03 -2.21 -1.03
C MET A 133 -1.75 -3.57 -1.62
N ARG A 134 -1.22 -3.68 -2.84
CA ARG A 134 -0.87 -4.97 -3.44
C ARG A 134 0.60 -5.30 -3.20
N TYR A 135 1.51 -4.38 -3.55
CA TYR A 135 2.95 -4.64 -3.58
C TYR A 135 3.68 -4.39 -2.25
N ARG A 136 3.09 -3.65 -1.30
CA ARG A 136 3.71 -3.48 0.02
C ARG A 136 3.34 -4.62 0.97
N GLN A 137 4.33 -5.09 1.70
CA GLN A 137 4.15 -6.01 2.81
C GLN A 137 3.53 -5.30 4.01
N LEU A 138 2.59 -5.97 4.67
CA LEU A 138 1.99 -5.52 5.91
C LEU A 138 2.83 -6.01 7.09
N ALA A 139 3.31 -5.08 7.92
CA ALA A 139 4.03 -5.35 9.15
C ALA A 139 3.29 -4.70 10.33
N ILE A 140 3.30 -5.37 11.48
CA ILE A 140 2.61 -4.94 12.69
C ILE A 140 3.64 -4.70 13.79
N TYR A 141 3.56 -3.53 14.41
CA TYR A 141 4.46 -3.10 15.46
C TYR A 141 3.69 -2.72 16.72
N GLU A 142 4.20 -3.13 17.88
CA GLU A 142 3.68 -2.75 19.17
C GLU A 142 4.71 -1.99 20.00
N THR A 143 4.20 -1.11 20.86
CA THR A 143 5.03 -0.39 21.82
C THR A 143 5.44 -1.29 22.99
N PRO A 144 6.57 -1.02 23.67
CA PRO A 144 6.90 -1.72 24.90
C PRO A 144 5.80 -1.57 25.94
N ARG A 145 5.34 -2.68 26.53
CA ARG A 145 4.50 -2.63 27.73
C ARG A 145 5.27 -1.94 28.86
N GLN A 146 4.64 -0.94 29.48
CA GLN A 146 5.09 -0.41 30.75
C GLN A 146 4.79 -1.43 31.85
N GLU A 147 5.69 -2.39 32.02
CA GLU A 147 5.60 -3.34 33.13
C GLU A 147 6.01 -2.62 34.41
N GLY A 148 5.03 -1.99 35.07
CA GLY A 148 5.01 -1.76 36.51
C GLY A 148 6.24 -1.11 37.14
N SER A 149 7.00 -0.26 36.44
CA SER A 149 8.10 0.49 37.06
C SER A 149 7.54 1.56 38.00
N LYS A 150 7.12 1.13 39.19
CA LYS A 150 6.76 2.00 40.31
C LYS A 150 7.99 2.52 41.05
N ASN A 151 9.20 2.04 40.72
CA ASN A 151 10.40 2.23 41.55
C ASN A 151 11.55 3.00 40.88
N THR A 152 11.46 3.37 39.61
CA THR A 152 12.45 4.27 38.99
C THR A 152 11.86 5.66 38.91
N GLY A 153 12.34 6.60 39.73
CA GLY A 153 11.90 8.01 39.76
C GLY A 153 12.14 8.82 38.48
N CYS A 154 12.37 8.16 37.34
CA CYS A 154 12.33 8.77 36.02
C CYS A 154 10.89 8.65 35.50
N ALA A 155 10.30 9.78 35.11
CA ALA A 155 8.99 9.81 34.47
C ALA A 155 8.93 8.76 33.34
N PRO A 156 7.88 7.93 33.27
CA PRO A 156 7.73 6.99 32.17
C PRO A 156 7.75 7.79 30.88
N LEU A 157 8.73 7.53 30.02
CA LEU A 157 8.60 7.96 28.63
C LEU A 157 7.32 7.30 28.12
N GLU A 158 6.32 8.10 27.82
CA GLU A 158 5.10 7.66 27.17
C GLU A 158 5.51 7.10 25.81
N CYS A 159 5.78 5.79 25.76
CA CYS A 159 6.05 5.08 24.53
C CYS A 159 4.72 4.78 23.82
N GLU A 160 3.89 5.80 23.65
CA GLU A 160 2.62 5.69 22.94
C GLU A 160 2.73 6.39 21.57
N PHE A 161 2.05 5.84 20.58
CA PHE A 161 1.92 6.46 19.27
C PHE A 161 0.87 7.58 19.34
N PRO A 162 1.18 8.80 18.84
CA PRO A 162 0.21 9.86 18.77
C PRO A 162 -0.90 9.49 17.77
N LEU A 163 -2.15 9.56 18.22
CA LEU A 163 -3.31 9.41 17.37
C LEU A 163 -3.80 10.78 16.95
N THR A 164 -3.68 11.10 15.66
CA THR A 164 -4.16 12.33 15.06
C THR A 164 -4.88 12.00 13.75
N ASP A 165 -5.78 12.88 13.29
CA ASP A 165 -6.43 12.70 11.99
C ASP A 165 -5.43 12.71 10.81
N SER A 166 -4.26 13.33 11.03
CA SER A 166 -3.13 13.43 10.09
C SER A 166 -2.13 12.28 10.19
N SER A 167 -2.16 11.45 11.25
CA SER A 167 -1.17 10.37 11.45
C SER A 167 -1.47 9.10 10.66
N LEU A 168 -2.36 9.17 9.66
CA LEU A 168 -2.88 8.03 8.93
C LEU A 168 -2.35 8.04 7.49
N GLY A 169 -1.53 7.04 7.17
CA GLY A 169 -0.93 6.89 5.84
C GLY A 169 0.25 7.83 5.59
N ILE A 170 1.00 8.18 6.64
CA ILE A 170 2.22 9.00 6.50
C ILE A 170 3.26 8.22 5.70
N GLU A 171 3.82 8.87 4.70
CA GLU A 171 4.82 8.33 3.80
C GLU A 171 6.23 8.65 4.32
N GLU A 172 7.11 7.65 4.28
CA GLU A 172 8.52 7.79 4.68
C GLU A 172 9.44 7.10 3.66
N GLY A 173 10.63 7.68 3.53
CA GLY A 173 11.65 7.29 2.57
C GLY A 173 11.30 7.81 1.19
N VAL A 174 12.30 8.25 0.45
CA VAL A 174 12.15 8.54 -0.98
C VAL A 174 13.12 7.64 -1.70
N ASN A 175 12.60 6.68 -2.45
CA ASN A 175 13.42 6.06 -3.48
C ASN A 175 13.35 6.96 -4.70
N THR A 176 14.41 7.74 -4.94
CA THR A 176 14.63 8.29 -6.26
C THR A 176 14.97 7.09 -7.13
N LEU A 177 13.99 6.56 -7.85
CA LEU A 177 14.30 5.75 -9.02
C LEU A 177 15.02 6.71 -9.97
N LEU A 178 16.34 6.77 -9.83
CA LEU A 178 17.19 7.43 -10.80
C LEU A 178 16.81 6.79 -12.12
N ALA A 179 16.25 7.58 -13.03
CA ALA A 179 16.25 7.21 -14.41
C ALA A 179 17.71 7.02 -14.77
N THR A 180 18.14 5.77 -14.83
CA THR A 180 19.41 5.41 -15.41
C THR A 180 19.37 5.98 -16.83
N ASP A 181 20.32 6.88 -17.14
CA ASP A 181 20.49 7.46 -18.47
C ASP A 181 20.56 6.32 -19.48
N GLY A 182 19.45 6.09 -20.17
CA GLY A 182 19.26 4.93 -21.01
C GLY A 182 17.79 4.60 -21.13
N GLU A 183 17.16 5.16 -22.16
CA GLU A 183 15.78 4.95 -22.64
C GLU A 183 15.33 3.47 -22.82
N ARG A 184 16.11 2.49 -22.35
CA ARG A 184 15.83 1.05 -22.40
C ARG A 184 15.15 0.48 -21.15
N GLU A 185 15.33 1.04 -19.96
CA GLU A 185 14.76 0.43 -18.74
C GLU A 185 13.35 0.94 -18.39
N GLN A 186 13.05 2.21 -18.65
CA GLN A 186 11.68 2.72 -18.53
C GLN A 186 10.77 2.09 -19.60
N SER A 187 11.32 1.79 -20.79
CA SER A 187 10.69 0.93 -21.79
C SER A 187 10.43 -0.48 -21.24
N CYS A 188 11.32 -1.05 -20.42
CA CYS A 188 11.10 -2.37 -19.81
C CYS A 188 10.03 -2.34 -18.71
N PHE A 189 9.93 -1.29 -17.89
CA PHE A 189 8.90 -1.22 -16.84
C PHE A 189 7.49 -1.01 -17.42
N GLU A 190 7.36 -0.20 -18.48
CA GLU A 190 6.08 0.03 -19.17
C GLU A 190 5.74 -1.04 -20.23
N GLN A 191 6.71 -1.61 -20.96
CA GLN A 191 6.48 -2.76 -21.86
C GLN A 191 6.20 -4.05 -21.09
N LYS A 192 6.74 -4.24 -19.87
CA LYS A 192 6.42 -5.42 -19.03
C LYS A 192 5.01 -5.36 -18.43
N MET A 193 4.30 -4.24 -18.50
CA MET A 193 2.97 -4.06 -17.92
C MET A 193 1.80 -4.14 -18.94
N ASN A 194 2.06 -4.32 -20.24
CA ASN A 194 1.02 -4.44 -21.30
C ASN A 194 -0.16 -3.46 -21.16
N LEU A 195 0.11 -2.23 -20.71
CA LEU A 195 -0.90 -1.18 -20.68
C LEU A 195 -1.08 -0.62 -22.11
N PRO A 196 -2.32 -0.44 -22.61
CA PRO A 196 -2.53 0.15 -23.93
C PRO A 196 -1.96 1.57 -23.98
N ARG A 197 -0.97 1.80 -24.86
CA ARG A 197 -0.45 3.15 -25.14
C ARG A 197 -1.55 3.99 -25.83
N PRO A 198 -1.89 5.19 -25.32
CA PRO A 198 -2.47 6.21 -26.17
C PRO A 198 -1.37 6.67 -27.14
N CYS A 199 -1.54 6.42 -28.43
CA CYS A 199 -0.65 6.97 -29.46
C CYS A 199 -0.77 8.50 -29.48
N LEU A 200 0.19 9.20 -28.87
CA LEU A 200 0.40 10.62 -29.09
C LEU A 200 1.85 10.82 -29.53
N SER A 201 2.00 11.02 -30.83
CA SER A 201 3.23 11.49 -31.46
C SER A 201 3.38 13.00 -31.24
N SER A 202 4.33 13.42 -30.42
CA SER A 202 5.01 14.71 -30.60
C SER A 202 6.33 14.70 -29.84
N SER A 203 7.41 14.89 -30.59
CA SER A 203 8.77 15.14 -30.13
C SER A 203 8.82 16.40 -29.26
N HIS A 204 8.89 16.23 -27.94
CA HIS A 204 9.36 17.25 -27.02
C HIS A 204 10.37 16.61 -26.07
N GLU A 205 11.52 17.27 -25.92
CA GLU A 205 12.61 16.91 -25.00
C GLU A 205 12.03 16.62 -23.61
N SER A 206 11.98 15.33 -23.28
CA SER A 206 11.43 14.85 -22.03
C SER A 206 12.53 14.95 -20.98
N THR A 207 12.48 16.02 -20.18
CA THR A 207 13.20 16.05 -18.90
C THR A 207 12.66 14.90 -18.07
N SER A 208 13.47 13.85 -17.90
CA SER A 208 13.14 12.69 -17.08
C SER A 208 12.89 13.15 -15.64
N VAL A 209 11.62 13.28 -15.27
CA VAL A 209 11.23 13.56 -13.89
C VAL A 209 11.40 12.26 -13.12
N ALA A 210 12.46 12.16 -12.32
CA ALA A 210 12.65 11.04 -11.41
C ALA A 210 11.43 10.92 -10.49
N HIS A 211 10.75 9.77 -10.54
CA HIS A 211 9.61 9.51 -9.69
C HIS A 211 10.09 9.02 -8.32
N ALA A 212 10.07 9.93 -7.35
CA ALA A 212 10.22 9.61 -5.93
C ALA A 212 9.09 8.67 -5.48
N VAL A 213 9.41 7.43 -5.10
CA VAL A 213 8.41 6.48 -4.58
C VAL A 213 8.62 6.27 -3.08
N PRO A 214 7.59 6.48 -2.24
CA PRO A 214 7.74 6.33 -0.80
C PRO A 214 7.92 4.86 -0.41
N LEU A 215 8.89 4.60 0.46
CA LEU A 215 9.28 3.25 0.86
C LEU A 215 8.30 2.61 1.82
N THR A 216 7.80 3.41 2.77
CA THR A 216 6.95 2.95 3.87
C THR A 216 5.73 3.84 4.02
N LYS A 217 4.57 3.25 4.29
CA LYS A 217 3.36 3.95 4.76
C LYS A 217 3.03 3.54 6.17
N ILE A 218 2.75 4.51 7.02
CA ILE A 218 2.57 4.32 8.46
C ILE A 218 1.12 4.60 8.83
N TYR A 219 0.54 3.73 9.64
CA TYR A 219 -0.80 3.89 10.21
C TYR A 219 -0.73 3.63 11.71
N ALA A 220 -0.79 4.69 12.52
CA ALA A 220 -0.99 4.56 13.96
C ALA A 220 -2.46 4.20 14.21
N ILE A 221 -2.72 2.96 14.64
CA ILE A 221 -4.09 2.43 14.77
C ILE A 221 -4.60 2.58 16.20
N SER A 222 -3.72 2.42 17.17
CA SER A 222 -3.98 2.66 18.59
C SER A 222 -2.73 3.25 19.25
N PRO A 223 -2.80 3.73 20.50
CA PRO A 223 -1.62 4.28 21.17
C PRO A 223 -0.48 3.27 21.31
N ASN A 224 -0.76 1.98 21.11
CA ASN A 224 0.22 0.91 21.31
C ASN A 224 0.44 0.04 20.07
N LEU A 225 -0.22 0.34 18.95
CA LEU A 225 -0.13 -0.45 17.72
C LEU A 225 0.00 0.44 16.49
N ALA A 226 0.97 0.12 15.66
CA ALA A 226 1.17 0.70 14.35
C ALA A 226 1.22 -0.38 13.28
N ILE A 227 0.62 -0.09 12.13
CA ILE A 227 0.73 -0.89 10.91
C ILE A 227 1.62 -0.14 9.93
N LEU A 228 2.63 -0.81 9.42
CA LEU A 228 3.48 -0.30 8.35
C LEU A 228 3.22 -1.12 7.07
N LEU A 229 3.17 -0.41 5.94
CA LEU A 229 3.19 -1.00 4.61
C LEU A 229 4.53 -0.66 3.96
N SER A 230 5.40 -1.66 3.80
CA SER A 230 6.77 -1.47 3.29
C SER A 230 6.99 -2.23 1.98
N ARG A 231 7.77 -1.68 1.05
CA ARG A 231 8.16 -2.41 -0.17
C ARG A 231 9.19 -3.51 0.15
N VAL A 232 8.92 -4.73 -0.33
CA VAL A 232 9.76 -5.93 -0.08
C VAL A 232 10.97 -5.98 -1.02
N GLU A 233 10.86 -5.42 -2.22
CA GLU A 233 11.85 -5.60 -3.30
C GLU A 233 13.20 -4.88 -3.05
N LEU A 234 13.31 -4.06 -2.00
CA LEU A 234 14.48 -3.23 -1.74
C LEU A 234 15.40 -3.77 -0.64
N THR A 235 15.17 -4.99 -0.15
CA THR A 235 15.94 -5.58 0.97
C THR A 235 16.89 -6.71 0.60
N LEU A 236 16.92 -7.16 -0.65
CA LEU A 236 17.56 -8.44 -0.99
C LEU A 236 18.82 -8.33 -1.84
N SER A 237 19.40 -7.13 -1.97
CA SER A 237 20.72 -7.01 -2.57
C SER A 237 21.68 -6.32 -1.62
N ASP A 238 22.16 -7.07 -0.63
CA ASP A 238 23.43 -6.78 0.07
C ASP A 238 24.61 -6.71 -0.92
N ASP A 239 24.44 -7.19 -2.16
CA ASP A 239 25.50 -7.22 -3.19
C ASP A 239 25.62 -5.94 -4.04
N PHE A 240 24.66 -5.01 -3.98
CA PHE A 240 24.85 -3.70 -4.61
C PHE A 240 25.54 -2.76 -3.62
N ASN A 241 26.85 -2.95 -3.46
CA ASN A 241 27.79 -1.98 -2.89
C ASN A 241 27.76 -0.70 -3.75
N PHE A 242 26.73 0.12 -3.59
CA PHE A 242 26.77 1.51 -4.00
C PHE A 242 27.72 2.24 -3.05
N ASP A 243 28.99 2.26 -3.43
CA ASP A 243 30.10 2.96 -2.73
C ASP A 243 29.96 4.50 -2.78
N SER A 244 28.74 5.00 -3.00
CA SER A 244 28.44 6.40 -3.20
C SER A 244 27.59 6.95 -2.06
N GLY A 245 28.17 7.04 -0.85
CA GLY A 245 27.81 8.00 0.21
C GLY A 245 26.32 8.26 0.54
N SER A 246 25.41 7.40 0.11
CA SER A 246 23.97 7.61 0.18
C SER A 246 23.49 7.11 1.53
N SER A 247 23.54 8.01 2.49
CA SER A 247 22.87 7.96 3.79
C SER A 247 21.55 7.19 3.76
N ASN A 248 21.40 6.24 4.68
CA ASN A 248 20.19 5.48 5.05
C ASN A 248 18.90 5.94 4.35
N VAL A 249 18.47 5.18 3.34
CA VAL A 249 17.31 5.50 2.48
C VAL A 249 15.98 5.50 3.25
N SER A 250 15.92 4.90 4.43
CA SER A 250 14.76 4.92 5.33
C SER A 250 15.19 4.85 6.79
N ILE A 251 14.54 5.61 7.66
CA ILE A 251 14.74 5.52 9.12
C ILE A 251 14.23 4.19 9.69
N PHE A 252 13.42 3.45 8.91
CA PHE A 252 12.90 2.13 9.26
C PHE A 252 13.75 1.00 8.70
N ALA A 253 14.95 1.30 8.20
CA ALA A 253 15.89 0.29 7.72
C ALA A 253 16.10 -0.82 8.76
N ASP A 254 16.27 -0.40 10.02
CA ASP A 254 16.56 -1.25 11.18
C ASP A 254 15.32 -1.88 11.84
N PHE A 255 14.12 -1.60 11.35
CA PHE A 255 12.91 -2.20 11.92
C PHE A 255 12.92 -3.69 11.63
N PRO A 256 12.53 -4.55 12.60
CA PRO A 256 12.49 -5.98 12.36
C PRO A 256 11.52 -6.28 11.21
N ARG A 257 11.99 -7.07 10.25
CA ARG A 257 11.22 -7.50 9.08
C ARG A 257 10.94 -8.98 9.21
N THR A 258 9.69 -9.38 9.05
CA THR A 258 9.32 -10.79 9.02
C THR A 258 8.33 -11.00 7.91
N THR A 259 8.66 -11.88 6.98
CA THR A 259 7.80 -12.26 5.86
C THR A 259 6.50 -12.87 6.37
N THR A 260 5.37 -12.45 5.80
CA THR A 260 4.08 -13.06 6.12
C THR A 260 4.09 -14.51 5.67
N GLN A 261 3.84 -15.44 6.60
CA GLN A 261 3.74 -16.85 6.25
C GLN A 261 2.34 -17.13 5.70
N VAL A 262 2.27 -17.70 4.50
CA VAL A 262 1.01 -17.99 3.82
C VAL A 262 0.77 -19.49 3.80
N THR A 263 -0.33 -19.94 4.39
CA THR A 263 -0.86 -21.29 4.24
C THR A 263 -1.99 -21.30 3.22
N TYR A 264 -1.74 -21.89 2.05
CA TYR A 264 -2.71 -21.97 0.96
C TYR A 264 -3.86 -22.94 1.28
N ARG A 265 -5.11 -22.52 0.98
CA ARG A 265 -6.32 -23.33 1.20
C ARG A 265 -7.25 -23.31 -0.03
N PRO A 266 -7.43 -24.45 -0.74
CA PRO A 266 -6.73 -25.72 -0.55
C PRO A 266 -5.20 -25.58 -0.75
N PRO A 267 -4.38 -26.56 -0.36
CA PRO A 267 -2.95 -26.54 -0.69
C PRO A 267 -2.72 -26.34 -2.19
N LEU A 268 -1.62 -25.68 -2.55
CA LEU A 268 -1.18 -25.62 -3.95
C LEU A 268 -0.63 -26.97 -4.39
N SER A 269 -0.65 -27.24 -5.69
CA SER A 269 0.02 -28.42 -6.23
C SER A 269 1.53 -28.34 -5.95
N GLU A 270 2.20 -29.48 -5.78
CA GLU A 270 3.66 -29.51 -5.65
C GLU A 270 4.34 -28.89 -6.89
N ILE A 271 3.74 -29.06 -8.06
CA ILE A 271 4.23 -28.49 -9.32
C ILE A 271 4.23 -26.96 -9.25
N ALA A 272 3.18 -26.34 -8.69
CA ALA A 272 3.10 -24.88 -8.55
C ALA A 272 4.21 -24.28 -7.67
N LEU A 273 4.70 -25.02 -6.68
CA LEU A 273 5.74 -24.56 -5.76
C LEU A 273 7.13 -25.10 -6.08
N SER A 274 7.23 -26.01 -7.05
CA SER A 274 8.48 -26.71 -7.36
C SER A 274 9.62 -25.76 -7.75
N PHE A 275 9.32 -24.65 -8.42
CA PHE A 275 10.33 -23.68 -8.84
C PHE A 275 10.87 -22.83 -7.68
N CYS A 276 10.08 -22.59 -6.62
CA CYS A 276 10.49 -21.78 -5.47
C CYS A 276 11.64 -22.40 -4.67
N ASN A 277 11.83 -23.72 -4.78
CA ASN A 277 12.89 -24.46 -4.08
C ASN A 277 14.10 -24.77 -4.98
N LYS A 278 14.04 -24.39 -6.27
CA LYS A 278 15.13 -24.61 -7.22
C LYS A 278 16.05 -23.40 -7.26
N ASP A 279 17.34 -23.65 -7.39
CA ASP A 279 18.30 -22.59 -7.71
C ASP A 279 17.91 -21.96 -9.06
N PRO A 280 17.90 -20.62 -9.19
CA PRO A 280 17.55 -19.95 -10.45
C PRO A 280 18.35 -20.42 -11.67
N SER A 281 19.60 -20.86 -11.48
CA SER A 281 20.43 -21.42 -12.56
C SER A 281 19.93 -22.77 -13.11
N SER A 282 19.05 -23.44 -12.36
CA SER A 282 18.46 -24.74 -12.72
C SER A 282 17.02 -24.66 -13.23
N TRP A 283 16.48 -23.44 -13.38
CA TRP A 283 15.11 -23.25 -13.85
C TRP A 283 14.94 -23.68 -15.31
N THR A 284 13.91 -24.48 -15.57
CA THR A 284 13.49 -24.78 -16.93
C THR A 284 12.73 -23.59 -17.53
N PRO A 285 12.49 -23.54 -18.85
CA PRO A 285 11.64 -22.52 -19.47
C PRO A 285 10.26 -22.42 -18.82
N GLU A 286 9.68 -23.55 -18.38
CA GLU A 286 8.40 -23.59 -17.67
C GLU A 286 8.50 -22.99 -16.27
N ASP A 287 9.60 -23.19 -15.56
CA ASP A 287 9.83 -22.57 -14.25
C ASP A 287 9.99 -21.05 -14.37
N ILE A 288 10.72 -20.58 -15.40
CA ILE A 288 10.84 -19.15 -15.72
C ILE A 288 9.46 -18.56 -16.02
N GLN A 289 8.66 -19.24 -16.84
CA GLN A 289 7.31 -18.77 -17.15
C GLN A 289 6.40 -18.77 -15.92
N ARG A 290 6.48 -19.78 -15.05
CA ARG A 290 5.71 -19.80 -13.80
C ARG A 290 6.12 -18.70 -12.85
N GLU A 291 7.42 -18.43 -12.72
CA GLU A 291 7.87 -17.31 -11.91
C GLU A 291 7.40 -15.98 -12.50
N PHE A 292 7.47 -15.83 -13.83
CA PHE A 292 6.94 -14.65 -14.50
C PHE A 292 5.42 -14.50 -14.23
N ASP A 293 4.65 -15.57 -14.40
CA ASP A 293 3.22 -15.60 -14.12
C ASP A 293 2.91 -15.30 -12.65
N PHE A 294 3.74 -15.76 -11.72
CA PHE A 294 3.59 -15.47 -10.31
C PHE A 294 3.92 -14.01 -9.99
N ARG A 295 5.08 -13.48 -10.39
CA ARG A 295 5.46 -12.09 -10.12
C ARG A 295 4.54 -11.09 -10.79
N HIS A 296 4.28 -11.26 -12.09
CA HIS A 296 3.60 -10.27 -12.91
C HIS A 296 2.09 -10.48 -12.97
N HIS A 297 1.64 -11.72 -13.07
CA HIS A 297 0.21 -12.03 -13.19
C HIS A 297 -0.41 -12.50 -11.88
N GLN A 298 0.41 -12.84 -10.88
CA GLN A 298 -0.04 -13.37 -9.59
C GLN A 298 -0.86 -14.63 -9.77
N ILE A 299 -0.45 -15.48 -10.72
CA ILE A 299 -1.10 -16.74 -11.05
C ILE A 299 -0.24 -17.89 -10.53
N LEU A 300 -0.86 -18.82 -9.79
CA LEU A 300 -0.30 -20.13 -9.42
C LEU A 300 -1.37 -21.20 -9.69
N ASP A 301 -0.99 -22.32 -10.28
CA ASP A 301 -1.93 -23.38 -10.73
C ASP A 301 -3.07 -22.83 -11.60
N GLY A 302 -2.78 -21.88 -12.49
CA GLY A 302 -3.78 -21.23 -13.35
C GLY A 302 -4.82 -20.39 -12.60
N LYS A 303 -4.62 -20.12 -11.30
CA LYS A 303 -5.51 -19.31 -10.46
C LYS A 303 -4.80 -18.08 -9.91
N ILE A 304 -5.51 -16.96 -9.86
CA ILE A 304 -5.00 -15.73 -9.25
C ILE A 304 -4.84 -15.95 -7.74
N VAL A 305 -3.61 -15.86 -7.23
CA VAL A 305 -3.25 -16.10 -5.82
C VAL A 305 -4.07 -15.22 -4.88
N TYR A 306 -4.22 -13.94 -5.20
CA TYR A 306 -4.98 -13.01 -4.37
C TYR A 306 -6.50 -13.28 -4.33
N SER A 307 -7.03 -14.09 -5.26
CA SER A 307 -8.43 -14.51 -5.25
C SER A 307 -8.72 -15.65 -4.25
N ARG A 308 -7.68 -16.27 -3.67
CA ARG A 308 -7.78 -17.36 -2.70
C ARG A 308 -8.11 -16.83 -1.30
N LEU A 309 -9.35 -16.39 -1.14
CA LEU A 309 -9.81 -15.70 0.08
C LEU A 309 -9.66 -16.51 1.38
N ALA A 310 -9.66 -17.84 1.28
CA ALA A 310 -9.56 -18.76 2.41
C ALA A 310 -8.11 -19.03 2.87
N ASP A 311 -7.10 -18.60 2.11
CA ASP A 311 -5.70 -18.74 2.53
C ASP A 311 -5.51 -18.09 3.90
N ALA A 312 -4.71 -18.73 4.77
CA ALA A 312 -4.38 -18.17 6.07
C ALA A 312 -3.01 -17.50 6.02
N MET A 313 -2.91 -16.32 6.62
CA MET A 313 -1.74 -15.46 6.68
C MET A 313 -1.36 -15.29 8.14
N GLU A 314 -0.18 -15.77 8.52
CA GLU A 314 0.39 -15.54 9.83
C GLU A 314 1.32 -14.32 9.77
N ILE A 315 0.97 -13.30 10.52
CA ILE A 315 1.64 -11.99 10.53
C ILE A 315 2.23 -11.79 11.92
N ALA A 316 3.54 -11.55 11.97
CA ALA A 316 4.25 -11.29 13.21
C ALA A 316 3.86 -9.92 13.80
N ILE A 317 3.84 -9.85 15.13
CA ILE A 317 3.70 -8.62 15.91
C ILE A 317 5.08 -8.33 16.52
N HIS A 318 5.70 -7.25 16.08
CA HIS A 318 7.03 -6.87 16.52
C HIS A 318 6.99 -5.86 17.66
N LYS A 319 7.59 -6.22 18.80
CA LYS A 319 7.81 -5.26 19.88
C LYS A 319 8.95 -4.32 19.50
N LEU A 320 8.65 -3.03 19.40
CA LEU A 320 9.64 -2.00 19.14
C LEU A 320 10.48 -1.74 20.38
N SER A 321 11.73 -1.32 20.18
CA SER A 321 12.53 -0.72 21.23
C SER A 321 12.02 0.71 21.52
N PRO A 322 12.30 1.28 22.70
CA PRO A 322 11.97 2.68 22.99
C PRO A 322 12.53 3.67 21.96
N SER A 323 13.74 3.43 21.45
CA SER A 323 14.34 4.28 20.41
C SER A 323 13.61 4.17 19.07
N SER A 324 13.16 2.97 18.68
CA SER A 324 12.35 2.78 17.47
C SER A 324 10.96 3.42 17.60
N VAL A 325 10.32 3.34 18.77
CA VAL A 325 9.05 4.06 19.03
C VAL A 325 9.26 5.57 18.91
N TRP A 326 10.34 6.10 19.50
CA TRP A 326 10.66 7.52 19.40
C TRP A 326 10.88 7.95 17.95
N ALA A 327 11.64 7.19 17.16
CA ALA A 327 11.88 7.48 15.75
C ALA A 327 10.59 7.47 14.92
N LEU A 328 9.71 6.48 15.16
CA LEU A 328 8.40 6.40 14.53
C LEU A 328 7.53 7.62 14.90
N ASN A 329 7.53 8.00 16.18
CA ASN A 329 6.81 9.18 16.66
C ASN A 329 7.31 10.47 16.00
N GLN A 330 8.62 10.64 15.79
CA GLN A 330 9.14 11.83 15.08
C GLN A 330 8.53 11.97 13.68
N VAL A 331 8.40 10.86 12.93
CA VAL A 331 7.75 10.89 11.61
C VAL A 331 6.26 11.19 11.73
N LEU A 332 5.58 10.57 12.69
CA LEU A 332 4.15 10.84 12.93
C LEU A 332 3.91 12.33 13.25
N TRP A 333 4.73 12.94 14.10
CA TRP A 333 4.64 14.36 14.45
C TRP A 333 4.96 15.29 13.29
N GLN A 334 5.95 14.94 12.46
CA GLN A 334 6.29 15.71 11.26
C GLN A 334 5.15 15.72 10.25
N GLY A 335 4.45 14.59 10.07
CA GLY A 335 3.29 14.49 9.18
C GLY A 335 2.04 15.23 9.66
N CYS A 336 2.03 15.72 10.91
CA CYS A 336 0.92 16.50 11.47
C CYS A 336 1.04 18.02 11.25
N LYS A 337 2.21 18.49 10.79
CA LYS A 337 2.44 19.91 10.47
C LYS A 337 1.96 20.20 9.05
#